data_AF-A0A849T6U1-F1
#
_entry.id   AF-A0A849T6U1-F1
#
_cell.length_a   1.000
_cell.length_b   1.000
_cell.length_c   1.000
_cell.angle_alpha   90.00
_cell.angle_beta   90.00
_cell.angle_gamma   90.00
#
_symmetry.space_group_name_H-M   'P 1'
#
loop_
_entity.id
_entity.type
_entity.pdbx_description
1 polymer ?
#
loop_
_entity_poly.entity_id
_entity_poly.type
_entity_poly.pdbx_seq_one_letter_code
_entity_poly.pdbx_strand_id
1 'polypeptide(L)'
;METLTYFIEDSFIKTEATLGDCSHQHFEELIIKSMTYTNLILSGSLFKEVVFEDVVFENCTFFGSQLVNCLFLNCLFINCKFKFSRITDCNFESTTWENCMWGLSSLKDSEIDKSESIGSMAYESTGTGVHTKLFTLADFLHLSA
;
A
#
# COMPACT_ATOMS: atom_id res chain seq x y z
N MET A 1 6.74 28.66 -10.94
CA MET A 1 5.84 27.50 -10.75
C MET A 1 6.50 26.64 -9.68
N GLU A 2 6.48 27.17 -8.45
CA GLU A 2 7.26 26.73 -7.28
C GLU A 2 6.37 26.78 -6.02
N THR A 3 5.10 26.39 -6.14
CA THR A 3 4.07 26.74 -5.13
C THR A 3 3.16 25.60 -4.69
N LEU A 4 3.48 24.33 -5.00
CA LEU A 4 2.80 23.17 -4.38
C LEU A 4 3.73 22.28 -3.55
N THR A 5 5.02 22.22 -3.87
CA THR A 5 5.99 21.36 -3.16
C THR A 5 6.18 21.78 -1.69
N TYR A 6 6.04 23.08 -1.38
CA TYR A 6 6.19 23.59 -0.01
C TYR A 6 4.96 23.42 0.89
N PHE A 7 3.77 23.11 0.34
CA PHE A 7 2.57 22.93 1.19
C PHE A 7 2.46 21.52 1.78
N ILE A 8 3.20 20.55 1.23
CA ILE A 8 3.21 19.15 1.68
C ILE A 8 4.37 18.87 2.66
N GLU A 9 5.44 19.68 2.63
CA GLU A 9 6.55 19.51 3.58
C GLU A 9 6.20 19.94 5.02
N ASP A 10 5.33 20.94 5.22
CA ASP A 10 5.06 21.47 6.57
C ASP A 10 3.82 20.89 7.25
N SER A 11 2.89 20.28 6.50
CA SER A 11 1.67 19.69 7.06
C SER A 11 1.85 18.24 7.52
N PHE A 12 2.67 17.45 6.82
CA PHE A 12 2.89 16.01 7.12
C PHE A 12 4.13 15.71 7.98
N ILE A 13 5.17 16.56 7.98
CA ILE A 13 6.38 16.33 8.81
C ILE A 13 6.20 16.87 10.24
N LYS A 14 5.29 17.83 10.47
CA LYS A 14 5.06 18.45 11.80
C LYS A 14 3.90 17.88 12.59
N THR A 15 2.96 17.16 11.98
CA THR A 15 1.94 16.44 12.74
C THR A 15 2.51 15.07 13.08
N GLU A 16 3.26 15.05 14.19
CA GLU A 16 3.36 13.90 15.08
C GLU A 16 2.85 12.58 14.46
N ALA A 17 3.73 11.87 13.77
CA ALA A 17 3.67 10.41 13.67
C ALA A 17 3.90 9.76 15.05
N THR A 18 3.36 10.39 16.10
CA THR A 18 3.22 9.90 17.45
C THR A 18 1.84 9.25 17.49
N LEU A 19 1.78 7.97 17.09
CA LEU A 19 0.79 7.03 17.62
C LEU A 19 -0.68 7.51 17.51
N GLY A 20 -1.22 7.70 16.30
CA GLY A 20 -2.61 8.10 16.16
C GLY A 20 -3.23 7.70 14.84
N ASP A 21 -4.25 6.87 14.91
CA ASP A 21 -5.12 6.47 13.81
C ASP A 21 -5.46 7.64 12.86
N CYS A 22 -4.99 7.54 11.61
CA CYS A 22 -5.30 8.44 10.51
C CYS A 22 -6.52 7.89 9.77
N SER A 23 -7.71 8.29 10.23
CA SER A 23 -8.97 7.91 9.60
C SER A 23 -9.43 8.93 8.55
N HIS A 24 -10.04 8.43 7.47
CA HIS A 24 -10.75 9.19 6.43
C HIS A 24 -9.93 10.28 5.73
N GLN A 25 -8.62 10.06 5.57
CA GLN A 25 -7.74 11.00 4.89
C GLN A 25 -7.88 10.89 3.37
N HIS A 26 -7.67 12.00 2.65
CA HIS A 26 -7.68 12.03 1.18
C HIS A 26 -6.34 12.54 0.67
N PHE A 27 -5.64 11.70 -0.09
CA PHE A 27 -4.35 11.97 -0.69
C PHE A 27 -4.49 11.86 -2.20
N GLU A 28 -4.14 12.93 -2.91
CA GLU A 28 -4.28 12.98 -4.37
C GLU A 28 -3.10 13.67 -5.03
N GLU A 29 -2.58 13.08 -6.11
CA GLU A 29 -1.51 13.66 -6.95
C GLU A 29 -0.23 14.01 -6.16
N LEU A 30 0.14 13.17 -5.19
CA LEU A 30 1.32 13.36 -4.35
C LEU A 30 2.48 12.49 -4.79
N ILE A 31 3.70 12.96 -4.53
CA ILE A 31 4.92 12.17 -4.65
C ILE A 31 5.60 12.11 -3.28
N ILE A 32 5.75 10.91 -2.74
CA ILE A 32 6.36 10.64 -1.43
C ILE A 32 7.60 9.78 -1.66
N LYS A 33 8.76 10.29 -1.25
CA LYS A 33 10.04 9.63 -1.49
C LYS A 33 10.84 9.41 -0.22
N SER A 34 11.50 8.26 -0.10
CA SER A 34 12.51 7.98 0.93
C SER A 34 12.02 8.20 2.38
N MET A 35 10.75 7.89 2.64
CA MET A 35 10.12 8.03 3.95
C MET A 35 9.96 6.67 4.64
N THR A 36 9.94 6.69 5.97
CA THR A 36 9.56 5.53 6.78
C THR A 36 8.33 5.86 7.61
N TYR A 37 7.31 5.03 7.50
CA TYR A 37 6.08 5.11 8.28
C TYR A 37 5.99 3.88 9.17
N THR A 38 5.93 4.09 10.49
CA THR A 38 5.85 3.00 11.46
C THR A 38 4.58 3.11 12.30
N ASN A 39 3.89 1.99 12.53
CA ASN A 39 2.70 1.90 13.39
C ASN A 39 1.52 2.81 12.98
N LEU A 40 1.41 3.16 11.69
CA LEU A 40 0.27 3.95 11.22
C LEU A 40 -0.99 3.08 11.08
N ILE A 41 -2.13 3.64 11.44
CA ILE A 41 -3.43 3.08 11.07
C ILE A 41 -4.05 4.06 10.07
N LEU A 42 -4.36 3.59 8.87
CA LEU A 42 -4.92 4.34 7.76
C LEU A 42 -6.32 3.78 7.51
N SER A 43 -7.30 4.32 8.22
CA SER A 43 -8.67 3.78 8.27
C SER A 43 -9.61 4.54 7.34
N GLY A 44 -10.16 3.92 6.30
CA GLY A 44 -11.14 4.55 5.41
C GLY A 44 -10.56 5.71 4.59
N SER A 45 -9.25 5.73 4.42
CA SER A 45 -8.53 6.77 3.69
C SER A 45 -8.47 6.46 2.19
N LEU A 46 -8.49 7.50 1.36
CA LEU A 46 -8.34 7.43 -0.08
C LEU A 46 -6.96 7.93 -0.48
N PHE A 47 -6.24 7.11 -1.23
CA PHE A 47 -5.03 7.47 -1.95
C PHE A 47 -5.34 7.35 -3.44
N LYS A 48 -5.23 8.45 -4.16
CA LYS A 48 -5.49 8.51 -5.60
C LYS A 48 -4.30 9.13 -6.31
N GLU A 49 -3.75 8.46 -7.32
CA GLU A 49 -2.67 9.03 -8.13
C GLU A 49 -1.44 9.43 -7.29
N VAL A 50 -1.18 8.68 -6.23
CA VAL A 50 -0.02 8.91 -5.36
C VAL A 50 1.14 8.03 -5.80
N VAL A 51 2.33 8.61 -5.90
CA VAL A 51 3.58 7.92 -6.15
C VAL A 51 4.36 7.77 -4.85
N PHE A 52 4.67 6.53 -4.48
CA PHE A 52 5.57 6.19 -3.39
C PHE A 52 6.86 5.63 -3.99
N GLU A 53 8.00 6.21 -3.64
CA GLU A 53 9.32 5.79 -4.13
C GLU A 53 10.29 5.61 -2.96
N ASP A 54 10.90 4.43 -2.85
CA ASP A 54 11.82 4.08 -1.76
C ASP A 54 11.20 4.28 -0.36
N VAL A 55 9.89 4.00 -0.21
CA VAL A 55 9.15 4.18 1.05
C VAL A 55 9.08 2.87 1.82
N VAL A 56 9.27 2.96 3.14
CA VAL A 56 9.10 1.83 4.07
C VAL A 56 7.81 2.02 4.87
N PHE A 57 6.95 1.01 4.86
CA PHE A 57 5.80 0.89 5.76
C PHE A 57 6.06 -0.26 6.73
N GLU A 58 6.10 0.04 8.02
CA GLU A 58 6.39 -0.94 9.07
C GLU A 58 5.26 -0.98 10.10
N ASN A 59 4.69 -2.16 10.35
CA ASN A 59 3.58 -2.35 11.29
C ASN A 59 2.33 -1.48 10.98
N CYS A 60 2.17 -1.04 9.74
CA CYS A 60 1.06 -0.20 9.31
C CYS A 60 -0.20 -1.01 8.99
N THR A 61 -1.38 -0.45 9.25
CA THR A 61 -2.67 -1.04 8.93
C THR A 61 -3.46 -0.15 7.97
N PHE A 62 -3.85 -0.69 6.83
CA PHE A 62 -4.82 -0.11 5.90
C PHE A 62 -6.15 -0.81 6.17
N PHE A 63 -7.11 -0.08 6.76
CA PHE A 63 -8.42 -0.65 7.12
C PHE A 63 -9.52 0.07 6.35
N GLY A 64 -10.26 -0.63 5.47
CA GLY A 64 -11.32 0.01 4.68
C GLY A 64 -10.81 1.07 3.70
N SER A 65 -9.49 1.13 3.46
CA SER A 65 -8.86 2.18 2.67
C SER A 65 -8.91 1.86 1.18
N GLN A 66 -8.90 2.91 0.38
CA GLN A 66 -8.94 2.83 -1.08
C GLN A 66 -7.64 3.37 -1.65
N LEU A 67 -7.02 2.59 -2.53
CA LEU A 67 -5.85 2.99 -3.29
C LEU A 67 -6.19 2.86 -4.77
N VAL A 68 -6.11 3.97 -5.49
CA VAL A 68 -6.58 4.07 -6.87
C VAL A 68 -5.51 4.73 -7.73
N ASN A 69 -5.07 4.04 -8.79
CA ASN A 69 -4.09 4.58 -9.73
C ASN A 69 -2.77 5.03 -9.06
N CYS A 70 -2.36 4.33 -8.00
CA CYS A 70 -1.13 4.63 -7.27
C CYS A 70 0.05 3.83 -7.82
N LEU A 71 1.26 4.39 -7.68
CA LEU A 71 2.51 3.74 -8.08
C LEU A 71 3.40 3.55 -6.86
N PHE A 72 3.91 2.34 -6.68
CA PHE A 72 4.87 1.98 -5.63
C PHE A 72 6.15 1.47 -6.27
N LEU A 73 7.23 2.25 -6.15
CA LEU A 73 8.55 1.93 -6.69
C LEU A 73 9.49 1.63 -5.53
N ASN A 74 10.15 0.46 -5.56
CA ASN A 74 11.17 0.09 -4.56
C ASN A 74 10.69 0.20 -3.10
N CYS A 75 9.39 -0.01 -2.87
CA CYS A 75 8.80 0.13 -1.54
C CYS A 75 8.88 -1.17 -0.74
N LEU A 76 8.99 -1.05 0.57
CA LEU A 76 9.06 -2.17 1.51
C LEU A 76 7.88 -2.11 2.49
N PHE A 77 7.14 -3.21 2.59
CA PHE A 77 6.04 -3.37 3.54
C PHE A 77 6.40 -4.49 4.52
N ILE A 78 6.48 -4.16 5.81
CA ILE A 78 6.90 -5.08 6.88
C ILE A 78 5.79 -5.16 7.92
N ASN A 79 5.29 -6.36 8.21
CA ASN A 79 4.24 -6.61 9.20
C ASN A 79 2.96 -5.78 8.94
N CYS A 80 2.70 -5.40 7.69
CA CYS A 80 1.56 -4.56 7.34
C CYS A 80 0.26 -5.37 7.22
N LYS A 81 -0.88 -4.70 7.43
CA LYS A 81 -2.20 -5.32 7.35
C LYS A 81 -3.09 -4.55 6.39
N PHE A 82 -3.63 -5.21 5.39
CA PHE A 82 -4.67 -4.70 4.51
C PHE A 82 -5.96 -5.43 4.85
N LYS A 83 -6.93 -4.69 5.37
CA LYS A 83 -8.22 -5.24 5.81
C LYS A 83 -9.34 -4.48 5.15
N PHE A 84 -10.31 -5.17 4.55
CA PHE A 84 -11.44 -4.55 3.87
C PHE A 84 -11.04 -3.46 2.85
N SER A 85 -9.80 -3.53 2.34
CA SER A 85 -9.23 -2.45 1.55
C SER A 85 -9.34 -2.77 0.07
N ARG A 86 -9.47 -1.72 -0.73
CA ARG A 86 -9.61 -1.82 -2.18
C ARG A 86 -8.42 -1.15 -2.85
N ILE A 87 -7.67 -1.95 -3.59
CA ILE A 87 -6.54 -1.51 -4.40
C ILE A 87 -6.96 -1.72 -5.86
N THR A 88 -6.98 -0.65 -6.65
CA THR A 88 -7.49 -0.68 -8.03
C THR A 88 -6.58 0.14 -8.95
N ASP A 89 -6.23 -0.42 -10.11
CA ASP A 89 -5.37 0.24 -11.11
C ASP A 89 -3.99 0.66 -10.56
N CYS A 90 -3.46 -0.02 -9.54
CA CYS A 90 -2.18 0.32 -8.94
C CYS A 90 -1.03 -0.50 -9.55
N ASN A 91 0.17 0.04 -9.55
CA ASN A 91 1.37 -0.69 -9.95
C ASN A 91 2.37 -0.76 -8.79
N PHE A 92 2.89 -1.96 -8.55
CA PHE A 92 3.92 -2.25 -7.56
C PHE A 92 5.15 -2.80 -8.28
N GLU A 93 6.19 -1.98 -8.44
CA GLU A 93 7.44 -2.37 -9.08
C GLU A 93 8.57 -2.49 -8.05
N SER A 94 9.26 -3.64 -8.07
CA SER A 94 10.41 -3.92 -7.20
C SER A 94 10.08 -3.76 -5.70
N THR A 95 8.86 -4.13 -5.32
CA THR A 95 8.40 -4.03 -3.93
C THR A 95 8.67 -5.30 -3.14
N THR A 96 8.82 -5.18 -1.82
CA THR A 96 8.99 -6.34 -0.94
C THR A 96 7.90 -6.34 0.13
N TRP A 97 7.29 -7.50 0.37
CA TRP A 97 6.21 -7.70 1.33
C TRP A 97 6.59 -8.76 2.35
N GLU A 98 6.99 -8.33 3.55
CA GLU A 98 7.39 -9.20 4.64
C GLU A 98 6.29 -9.30 5.69
N ASN A 99 5.85 -10.52 5.99
CA ASN A 99 4.87 -10.82 7.04
C ASN A 99 3.58 -9.99 6.94
N CYS A 100 3.16 -9.68 5.72
CA CYS A 100 1.97 -8.86 5.47
C CYS A 100 0.71 -9.72 5.46
N MET A 101 -0.40 -9.17 5.95
CA MET A 101 -1.69 -9.87 5.96
C MET A 101 -2.74 -9.11 5.16
N TRP A 102 -3.46 -9.86 4.32
CA TRP A 102 -4.55 -9.35 3.50
C TRP A 102 -5.84 -10.06 3.88
N GLY A 103 -6.86 -9.29 4.27
CA GLY A 103 -8.12 -9.81 4.75
C GLY A 103 -9.29 -9.11 4.11
N LEU A 104 -10.21 -9.85 3.50
CA LEU A 104 -11.41 -9.27 2.90
C LEU A 104 -11.10 -8.09 1.95
N SER A 105 -9.92 -8.13 1.32
CA SER A 105 -9.38 -7.03 0.52
C SER A 105 -9.30 -7.42 -0.95
N SER A 106 -9.19 -6.43 -1.84
CA SER A 106 -9.13 -6.69 -3.28
C SER A 106 -7.98 -5.95 -3.92
N LEU A 107 -7.30 -6.63 -4.83
CA LEU A 107 -6.30 -6.09 -5.75
C LEU A 107 -6.82 -6.31 -7.17
N LYS A 108 -7.42 -5.28 -7.75
CA LYS A 108 -8.08 -5.33 -9.06
C LYS A 108 -7.30 -4.49 -10.07
N ASP A 109 -7.16 -5.00 -11.30
CA ASP A 109 -6.52 -4.28 -12.41
C ASP A 109 -5.14 -3.70 -12.05
N SER A 110 -4.44 -4.34 -11.10
CA SER A 110 -3.19 -3.87 -10.54
C SER A 110 -2.05 -4.83 -10.86
N GLU A 111 -0.87 -4.28 -11.10
CA GLU A 111 0.31 -5.03 -11.49
C GLU A 111 1.30 -5.14 -10.34
N ILE A 112 1.96 -6.29 -10.25
CA ILE A 112 3.05 -6.54 -9.32
C ILE A 112 4.21 -7.11 -10.15
N ASP A 113 5.27 -6.32 -10.34
CA ASP A 113 6.44 -6.68 -11.15
C ASP A 113 7.73 -6.62 -10.33
N LYS A 114 8.60 -7.62 -10.53
CA LYS A 114 9.90 -7.77 -9.82
C LYS A 114 9.79 -7.70 -8.28
N SER A 115 8.62 -8.00 -7.74
CA SER A 115 8.37 -7.94 -6.30
C SER A 115 8.53 -9.29 -5.63
N GLU A 116 8.86 -9.26 -4.34
CA GLU A 116 9.03 -10.45 -3.51
C GLU A 116 8.05 -10.43 -2.34
N SER A 117 7.61 -11.63 -1.92
CA SER A 117 6.79 -11.78 -0.72
C SER A 117 7.32 -12.89 0.17
N ILE A 118 7.45 -12.59 1.46
CA ILE A 118 8.05 -13.47 2.46
C ILE A 118 7.10 -13.51 3.66
N GLY A 119 6.60 -14.70 4.02
CA GLY A 119 5.75 -14.87 5.21
C GLY A 119 4.40 -14.15 5.16
N SER A 120 3.96 -13.67 3.99
CA SER A 120 2.68 -12.96 3.84
C SER A 120 1.52 -13.91 3.61
N MET A 121 0.31 -13.52 4.03
CA MET A 121 -0.90 -14.33 3.97
C MET A 121 -2.10 -13.54 3.45
N ALA A 122 -3.03 -14.24 2.80
CA ALA A 122 -4.36 -13.73 2.45
C ALA A 122 -5.48 -14.62 2.97
N TYR A 123 -6.60 -14.01 3.33
CA TYR A 123 -7.86 -14.68 3.59
C TYR A 123 -9.03 -13.88 2.99
N GLU A 124 -9.94 -14.59 2.33
CA GLU A 124 -11.17 -14.02 1.74
C GLU A 124 -10.89 -12.77 0.88
N SER A 125 -9.71 -12.71 0.27
CA SER A 125 -9.21 -11.58 -0.52
C SER A 125 -9.09 -11.99 -1.99
N THR A 126 -9.23 -11.03 -2.89
CA THR A 126 -9.12 -11.26 -4.34
C THR A 126 -7.92 -10.51 -4.90
N GLY A 127 -7.27 -11.07 -5.93
CA GLY A 127 -6.10 -10.49 -6.55
C GLY A 127 -6.11 -10.61 -8.08
N THR A 128 -5.11 -10.04 -8.73
CA THR A 128 -5.02 -10.07 -10.19
C THR A 128 -4.64 -11.47 -10.68
N GLY A 129 -5.57 -12.11 -11.36
CA GLY A 129 -5.30 -13.25 -12.23
C GLY A 129 -5.55 -12.81 -13.66
N VAL A 130 -4.49 -12.51 -14.43
CA VAL A 130 -4.06 -13.18 -15.69
C VAL A 130 -2.68 -12.62 -16.10
N HIS A 131 -1.70 -13.49 -16.38
CA HIS A 131 -0.51 -13.22 -17.23
C HIS A 131 0.85 -12.71 -16.67
N THR A 132 1.23 -12.90 -15.41
CA THR A 132 2.68 -12.88 -15.06
C THR A 132 3.15 -14.17 -14.42
N LYS A 133 4.05 -14.82 -15.16
CA LYS A 133 4.82 -15.98 -14.73
C LYS A 133 5.83 -15.53 -13.67
N LEU A 134 5.79 -16.22 -12.53
CA LEU A 134 6.91 -16.66 -11.68
C LEU A 134 7.09 -15.96 -10.32
N PHE A 135 6.79 -16.79 -9.31
CA PHE A 135 7.35 -16.93 -7.96
C PHE A 135 6.84 -16.03 -6.82
N THR A 136 5.95 -16.68 -6.04
CA THR A 136 5.57 -16.40 -4.64
C THR A 136 4.84 -15.10 -4.35
N LEU A 137 3.73 -14.96 -5.08
CA LEU A 137 2.37 -14.70 -4.59
C LEU A 137 1.56 -16.04 -4.49
N ALA A 138 2.23 -17.17 -4.19
CA ALA A 138 1.87 -18.48 -4.74
C ALA A 138 0.63 -19.17 -4.13
N ASP A 139 0.14 -18.73 -2.97
CA ASP A 139 -1.10 -19.28 -2.36
C ASP A 139 -2.22 -18.23 -2.21
N PHE A 140 -2.04 -17.01 -2.73
CA PHE A 140 -3.03 -15.93 -2.60
C PHE A 140 -4.35 -16.21 -3.38
N LEU A 141 -4.38 -17.25 -4.22
CA LEU A 141 -5.54 -17.65 -5.04
C LEU A 141 -6.07 -19.08 -4.80
N HIS A 142 -5.67 -19.77 -3.74
CA HIS A 142 -6.31 -21.04 -3.38
C HIS A 142 -6.79 -21.07 -1.94
N LEU A 143 -7.99 -20.52 -1.71
CA LEU A 143 -9.06 -21.05 -0.83
C LEU A 143 -10.22 -20.05 -0.82
N SER A 144 -10.92 -19.91 -1.94
CA SER A 144 -12.37 -19.76 -1.86
C SER A 144 -12.96 -21.16 -1.97
N ALA A 145 -13.63 -21.63 -0.91
CA ALA A 145 -14.65 -22.64 -1.10
C ALA A 145 -15.74 -22.10 -2.02
#